data_AF-A0A954CMZ5-F1
#
_entry.id   AF-A0A954CMZ5-F1
#
_cell.length_a   1.000
_cell.length_b   1.000
_cell.length_c   1.000
_cell.angle_alpha   90.00
_cell.angle_beta   90.00
_cell.angle_gamma   90.00
#
_symmetry.space_group_name_H-M   'P 1'
#
loop_
_entity.id
_entity.type
_entity.pdbx_description
1 polymer ?
#
loop_
_entity_poly.entity_id
_entity_poly.type
_entity_poly.pdbx_seq_one_letter_code
_entity_poly.pdbx_strand_id
1 'polypeptide(L)'
;ELERVREDLEAVGVRVRDLEANHERAAEAVADLREIRRRFRKRDFDSDESRFDSRFDFGAIAADILSGALVLGDAWGRVKRRQRFRRRHTSDGASAAIQVLGNIVGSLGSSSNSRGGGFGGFGGGGFRTGGGFGGGGGGFRTGGGF
;
A
#
# COMPACT_ATOMS: atom_id res chain seq x y z
N GLU A 1 -37.35 4.85 -40.27
CA GLU A 1 -36.19 3.94 -40.19
C GLU A 1 -34.90 4.64 -39.79
N LEU A 2 -34.53 5.76 -40.43
CA LEU A 2 -33.31 6.52 -40.10
C LEU A 2 -33.21 6.95 -38.62
N GLU A 3 -34.33 7.31 -38.01
CA GLU A 3 -34.39 7.72 -36.59
C GLU A 3 -34.09 6.55 -35.64
N ARG A 4 -34.62 5.35 -35.90
CA ARG A 4 -34.30 4.14 -35.14
C ARG A 4 -32.82 3.78 -35.25
N VAL A 5 -32.26 3.85 -36.45
CA VAL A 5 -30.83 3.57 -36.67
C VAL A 5 -29.96 4.54 -35.89
N ARG A 6 -30.33 5.82 -35.83
CA ARG A 6 -29.62 6.82 -35.03
C ARG A 6 -29.71 6.52 -33.53
N GLU A 7 -30.90 6.20 -33.05
CA GLU A 7 -31.13 5.86 -31.64
C GLU A 7 -30.34 4.61 -31.22
N ASP A 8 -30.28 3.59 -32.10
CA ASP A 8 -29.47 2.40 -31.89
C ASP A 8 -27.96 2.71 -31.86
N LEU A 9 -27.47 3.59 -32.75
CA LEU A 9 -26.08 4.04 -32.76
C LEU A 9 -25.69 4.78 -31.48
N GLU A 10 -26.57 5.66 -30.97
CA GLU A 10 -26.36 6.37 -29.72
C GLU A 10 -26.35 5.41 -28.52
N ALA A 11 -27.28 4.45 -28.48
CA ALA A 11 -27.33 3.42 -27.45
C ALA A 11 -26.08 2.51 -27.43
N VAL A 12 -25.58 2.12 -28.62
CA VAL A 12 -24.33 1.37 -28.74
C VAL A 12 -23.15 2.21 -28.26
N GLY A 13 -23.09 3.49 -28.63
CA GLY A 13 -22.03 4.40 -28.18
C GLY A 13 -22.00 4.60 -26.66
N VAL A 14 -23.15 4.60 -25.98
CA VAL A 14 -23.21 4.60 -24.51
C VAL A 14 -22.66 3.29 -23.94
N ARG A 15 -23.12 2.14 -24.46
CA ARG A 15 -22.67 0.82 -23.99
C ARG A 15 -21.17 0.60 -24.16
N VAL A 16 -20.59 1.06 -25.27
CA VAL A 16 -19.14 0.97 -25.50
C VAL A 16 -18.39 1.77 -24.45
N ARG A 17 -18.80 3.01 -24.18
CA ARG A 17 -18.18 3.84 -23.13
C ARG A 17 -18.29 3.22 -21.74
N ASP A 18 -19.45 2.63 -21.42
CA ASP A 18 -19.65 1.95 -20.15
C ASP A 18 -18.75 0.70 -20.03
N LEU A 19 -18.60 -0.06 -21.12
CA LEU A 19 -17.70 -1.21 -21.18
C LEU A 19 -16.23 -0.81 -21.03
N GLU A 20 -15.80 0.25 -21.72
CA GLU A 20 -14.45 0.79 -21.60
C GLU A 20 -14.16 1.25 -20.17
N ALA A 21 -15.08 2.00 -19.55
CA ALA A 21 -14.93 2.45 -18.17
C ALA A 21 -14.92 1.27 -17.17
N ASN A 22 -15.72 0.23 -17.42
CA ASN A 22 -15.70 -0.99 -16.61
C ASN A 22 -14.38 -1.75 -16.75
N HIS A 23 -13.84 -1.83 -17.98
CA HIS A 23 -12.56 -2.47 -18.25
C HIS A 23 -11.40 -1.72 -17.58
N GLU A 24 -11.39 -0.38 -17.66
CA GLU A 24 -10.37 0.44 -17.01
C GLU A 24 -10.38 0.25 -15.49
N ARG A 25 -11.58 0.30 -14.87
CA ARG A 25 -11.74 0.04 -13.43
C ARG A 25 -11.27 -1.36 -13.02
N ALA A 26 -11.58 -2.38 -13.83
CA ALA A 26 -11.10 -3.74 -13.57
C ALA A 26 -9.58 -3.86 -13.69
N ALA A 27 -8.98 -3.19 -14.68
CA ALA A 27 -7.53 -3.17 -14.87
C ALA A 27 -6.82 -2.49 -13.69
N GLU A 28 -7.35 -1.37 -13.20
CA GLU A 28 -6.85 -0.68 -12.01
C GLU A 28 -6.95 -1.56 -10.76
N ALA A 29 -8.10 -2.20 -10.51
CA ALA A 29 -8.28 -3.11 -9.39
C ALA A 29 -7.29 -4.28 -9.40
N VAL A 30 -7.00 -4.84 -10.59
CA VAL A 30 -5.98 -5.90 -10.74
C VAL A 30 -4.57 -5.36 -10.45
N ALA A 31 -4.25 -4.13 -10.88
CA ALA A 31 -2.98 -3.50 -10.58
C ALA A 31 -2.81 -3.28 -9.06
N ASP A 32 -3.87 -2.83 -8.38
CA ASP A 32 -3.88 -2.65 -6.93
C ASP A 32 -3.67 -3.95 -6.17
N LEU A 33 -4.33 -5.04 -6.57
CA LEU A 33 -4.12 -6.36 -5.98
C LEU A 33 -2.69 -6.87 -6.16
N ARG A 34 -2.11 -6.65 -7.35
CA ARG A 34 -0.69 -6.99 -7.60
C ARG A 34 0.23 -6.18 -6.72
N GLU A 35 -0.08 -4.90 -6.49
CA GLU A 35 0.70 -4.03 -5.61
C GLU A 35 0.61 -4.45 -4.15
N ILE A 36 -0.59 -4.81 -3.66
CA ILE A 36 -0.76 -5.40 -2.33
C ILE A 36 0.07 -6.66 -2.19
N ARG A 37 0.00 -7.59 -3.17
CA ARG A 37 0.80 -8.81 -3.16
C ARG A 37 2.31 -8.52 -3.13
N ARG A 38 2.78 -7.52 -3.88
CA ARG A 38 4.18 -7.08 -3.86
C ARG A 38 4.58 -6.59 -2.48
N ARG A 39 3.76 -5.72 -1.86
CA ARG A 39 4.01 -5.18 -0.52
C ARG A 39 3.96 -6.24 0.57
N PHE A 40 3.05 -7.20 0.45
CA PHE A 40 2.89 -8.33 1.36
C PHE A 40 4.20 -9.14 1.42
N ARG A 41 4.73 -9.54 0.27
CA ARG A 41 6.00 -10.26 0.17
C ARG A 41 7.20 -9.42 0.60
N LYS A 42 7.25 -8.15 0.20
CA LYS A 42 8.34 -7.24 0.61
C LYS A 42 8.42 -7.05 2.14
N ARG A 43 7.33 -7.30 2.86
CA ARG A 43 7.27 -7.22 4.32
C ARG A 43 7.36 -8.58 5.01
N ASP A 44 7.65 -9.65 4.26
CA ASP A 44 7.71 -11.02 4.78
C ASP A 44 6.41 -11.43 5.50
N PHE A 45 5.27 -10.89 5.05
CA PHE A 45 3.96 -11.23 5.62
C PHE A 45 3.51 -12.65 5.24
N ASP A 46 4.18 -13.27 4.26
CA ASP A 46 4.07 -14.67 3.86
C ASP A 46 5.04 -15.60 4.61
N SER A 47 5.89 -15.08 5.49
CA SER A 47 6.78 -15.91 6.31
C SER A 47 6.03 -16.69 7.38
N ASP A 48 6.61 -17.80 7.85
CA ASP A 48 6.08 -18.62 8.94
C ASP A 48 5.91 -17.86 10.27
N GLU A 49 6.64 -16.75 10.41
CA GLU A 49 6.61 -15.87 11.58
C GLU A 49 5.49 -14.84 11.52
N SER A 50 4.91 -14.62 10.34
CA SER A 50 3.77 -13.74 10.14
C SER A 50 2.49 -14.47 10.54
N ARG A 51 1.72 -13.83 11.41
CA ARG A 51 0.41 -14.29 11.83
C ARG A 51 -0.61 -13.20 11.58
N PHE A 52 -1.74 -13.59 11.03
CA PHE A 52 -2.90 -12.74 10.92
C PHE A 52 -3.93 -13.18 11.96
N ASP A 53 -4.72 -12.23 12.45
CA ASP A 53 -5.89 -12.54 13.27
C ASP A 53 -6.80 -13.52 12.51
N SER A 54 -7.40 -14.49 13.19
CA SER A 54 -8.47 -15.37 12.70
C SER A 54 -9.58 -14.66 11.90
N ARG A 55 -9.85 -13.38 12.18
CA ARG A 55 -10.86 -12.58 11.49
C ARG A 55 -10.34 -11.96 10.19
N PHE A 56 -9.06 -12.06 9.89
CA PHE A 56 -8.46 -11.54 8.67
C PHE A 56 -8.88 -12.39 7.47
N ASP A 57 -9.66 -11.77 6.60
CA ASP A 57 -10.06 -12.36 5.33
C ASP A 57 -9.47 -11.52 4.20
N PHE A 58 -8.47 -12.07 3.53
CA PHE A 58 -7.88 -11.44 2.35
C PHE A 58 -8.84 -11.46 1.16
N GLY A 59 -9.69 -12.50 1.05
CA GLY A 59 -10.70 -12.62 0.01
C GLY A 59 -11.71 -11.48 0.08
N ALA A 60 -12.18 -11.13 1.29
CA ALA A 60 -13.05 -9.97 1.49
C ALA A 60 -12.40 -8.65 1.06
N ILE A 61 -11.12 -8.44 1.40
CA ILE A 61 -10.38 -7.23 0.97
C ILE A 61 -10.23 -7.20 -0.56
N ALA A 62 -9.97 -8.35 -1.18
CA ALA A 62 -9.86 -8.42 -2.62
C ALA A 62 -11.19 -8.17 -3.34
N ALA A 63 -12.30 -8.69 -2.80
CA ALA A 63 -13.64 -8.43 -3.30
C ALA A 63 -13.98 -6.93 -3.22
N ASP A 64 -13.69 -6.27 -2.10
CA ASP A 64 -13.91 -4.83 -1.92
C ASP A 64 -13.10 -3.98 -2.93
N ILE A 65 -11.88 -4.40 -3.28
CA ILE A 65 -11.07 -3.69 -4.30
C ILE A 65 -11.65 -3.90 -5.69
N LEU A 66 -12.01 -5.14 -6.03
CA LEU A 66 -12.60 -5.48 -7.34
C LEU A 66 -13.95 -4.78 -7.56
N SER A 67 -14.71 -4.56 -6.50
CA SER A 67 -15.96 -3.79 -6.56
C SER A 67 -15.75 -2.27 -6.54
N GLY A 68 -14.50 -1.79 -6.38
CA GLY A 68 -14.18 -0.37 -6.21
C GLY A 68 -14.62 0.23 -4.87
N ALA A 69 -15.04 -0.60 -3.91
CA ALA A 69 -15.44 -0.15 -2.57
C ALA A 69 -14.24 0.21 -1.68
N LEU A 70 -13.04 -0.22 -2.06
CA LEU A 70 -11.83 -0.01 -1.29
C LEU A 70 -10.64 0.30 -2.20
N VAL A 71 -10.00 1.44 -1.97
CA VAL A 71 -8.78 1.84 -2.68
C VAL A 71 -7.54 1.20 -2.04
N LEU A 72 -6.47 1.08 -2.82
CA LEU A 72 -5.19 0.46 -2.44
C LEU A 72 -4.68 0.86 -1.04
N GLY A 73 -4.71 2.16 -0.72
CA GLY A 73 -4.18 2.70 0.54
C GLY A 73 -4.90 2.14 1.76
N ASP A 74 -6.23 2.12 1.70
CA ASP A 74 -7.08 1.66 2.79
C ASP A 74 -7.06 0.14 2.92
N ALA A 75 -7.07 -0.57 1.79
CA ALA A 75 -6.88 -2.01 1.74
C ALA A 75 -5.58 -2.42 2.42
N TRP A 76 -4.47 -1.77 2.02
CA TRP A 76 -3.17 -2.05 2.62
C TRP A 76 -3.11 -1.66 4.10
N GLY A 77 -3.77 -0.57 4.50
CA GLY A 77 -3.94 -0.20 5.90
C GLY A 77 -4.63 -1.29 6.71
N ARG A 78 -5.71 -1.90 6.19
CA ARG A 78 -6.43 -3.01 6.84
C ARG A 78 -5.55 -4.24 7.00
N VAL A 79 -4.79 -4.62 5.98
CA VAL A 79 -3.84 -5.75 6.03
C VAL A 79 -2.81 -5.53 7.14
N LYS A 80 -2.14 -4.37 7.15
CA LYS A 80 -1.11 -4.06 8.16
C LYS A 80 -1.63 -4.08 9.59
N ARG A 81 -2.84 -3.53 9.83
CA ARG A 81 -3.42 -3.46 11.19
C ARG A 81 -3.71 -4.85 11.79
N ARG A 82 -3.92 -5.85 10.93
CA ARG A 82 -4.26 -7.21 11.35
C ARG A 82 -3.08 -8.17 11.38
N GLN A 83 -1.93 -7.75 10.84
CA GLN A 83 -0.70 -8.52 10.85
C GLN A 83 0.02 -8.39 12.20
N ARG A 84 0.56 -9.51 12.70
CA ARG A 84 1.42 -9.59 13.88
C ARG A 84 2.57 -10.55 13.60
N PHE A 85 3.79 -10.17 13.95
CA PHE A 85 4.93 -11.09 13.94
C PHE A 85 5.01 -11.88 15.25
N ARG A 86 5.22 -13.19 15.15
CA ARG A 86 5.50 -14.03 16.32
C ARG A 86 6.85 -13.61 16.89
N ARG A 87 6.87 -13.12 18.13
CA ARG A 87 8.14 -12.94 18.86
C ARG A 87 8.76 -14.32 19.02
N ARG A 88 9.93 -14.55 18.43
CA ARG A 88 10.76 -15.71 18.79
C ARG A 88 11.05 -15.57 20.28
N HIS A 89 10.45 -16.45 21.09
CA HIS A 89 10.93 -16.65 22.44
C HIS A 89 12.32 -17.26 22.29
N THR A 90 13.35 -16.41 22.31
CA THR A 90 14.70 -16.87 22.63
C THR A 90 14.64 -17.26 24.10
N SER A 91 14.33 -18.53 24.35
CA SER A 91 14.85 -19.18 25.55
C SER A 91 16.37 -19.02 25.51
N ASP A 92 16.95 -18.79 26.68
CA ASP A 92 18.38 -18.76 26.97
C ASP A 92 19.05 -17.37 26.89
N GLY A 93 19.21 -16.79 28.09
CA GLY A 93 20.38 -15.98 28.46
C GLY A 93 20.49 -14.53 27.98
N ALA A 94 19.79 -14.12 26.91
CA ALA A 94 20.00 -12.81 26.28
C ALA A 94 19.01 -11.70 26.70
N SER A 95 18.00 -12.01 27.50
CA SER A 95 16.99 -11.02 27.94
C SER A 95 17.50 -10.02 28.98
N ALA A 96 18.57 -10.36 29.72
CA ALA A 96 19.18 -9.46 30.69
C ALA A 96 20.06 -8.37 30.03
N ALA A 97 20.68 -8.66 28.88
CA ALA A 97 21.55 -7.70 28.19
C ALA A 97 20.77 -6.72 27.29
N ILE A 98 19.62 -7.14 26.72
CA ILE A 98 18.83 -6.30 25.83
C ILE A 98 17.90 -5.35 26.60
N GLN A 99 17.52 -5.63 27.85
CA GLN A 99 16.84 -4.62 28.69
C GLN A 99 17.73 -3.40 28.97
N VAL A 100 19.06 -3.56 29.00
CA VAL A 100 19.98 -2.44 29.20
C VAL A 100 20.10 -1.56 27.95
N LEU A 101 19.98 -2.12 26.75
CA LEU A 101 20.00 -1.36 25.48
C LEU A 101 18.61 -0.89 25.03
N GLY A 102 17.53 -1.59 25.41
CA GLY A 102 16.14 -1.17 25.18
C GLY A 102 15.68 -0.03 26.10
N ASN A 103 16.33 0.16 27.25
CA ASN A 103 16.02 1.24 28.19
C ASN A 103 16.71 2.58 27.87
N ILE A 104 17.52 2.68 26.81
CA ILE A 104 18.09 3.96 26.35
C ILE A 104 17.23 4.63 25.26
N VAL A 105 16.34 3.89 24.57
CA VAL A 105 15.49 4.44 23.49
C VAL A 105 13.98 4.45 23.83
N GLY A 106 13.57 3.86 24.96
CA GLY A 106 12.15 3.76 25.35
C GLY A 106 11.75 4.38 26.69
N SER A 107 12.68 4.98 27.45
CA SER A 107 12.40 5.58 28.75
C SER A 107 12.30 7.11 28.68
N LEU A 108 11.24 7.60 28.04
CA LEU A 108 10.60 8.86 28.44
C LEU A 108 9.08 8.65 28.40
N GLY A 109 8.50 8.45 29.58
CA GLY A 109 7.11 8.84 29.85
C GLY A 109 6.07 7.73 29.80
N SER A 110 5.97 6.96 30.89
CA SER A 110 4.66 6.52 31.36
C SER A 110 4.12 7.60 32.30
N SER A 111 3.12 8.36 31.87
CA SER A 111 2.17 9.00 32.77
C SER A 111 0.83 9.27 32.09
N SER A 112 -0.20 9.14 32.91
CA SER A 112 -1.63 9.14 32.64
C SER A 112 -2.23 10.49 32.24
N ASN A 113 -3.43 10.41 31.65
CA ASN A 113 -4.46 11.43 31.46
C ASN A 113 -4.17 12.59 30.50
N SER A 114 -4.93 12.66 29.40
CA SER A 114 -5.98 13.67 29.16
C SER A 114 -6.25 13.84 27.66
N ARG A 115 -7.55 13.90 27.32
CA ARG A 115 -8.21 14.71 26.27
C ARG A 115 -7.30 15.45 25.27
N GLY A 116 -7.63 15.34 23.99
CA GLY A 116 -7.34 16.40 23.02
C GLY A 116 -6.94 15.87 21.65
N GLY A 117 -7.70 16.24 20.62
CA GLY A 117 -7.33 16.05 19.24
C GLY A 117 -6.08 16.86 18.86
N GLY A 118 -5.52 16.56 17.70
CA GLY A 118 -4.38 17.30 17.17
C GLY A 118 -3.85 16.67 15.90
N PHE A 119 -4.31 17.18 14.77
CA PHE A 119 -3.57 17.12 13.52
C PHE A 119 -2.19 17.75 13.71
N GLY A 120 -1.17 17.22 13.02
CA GLY A 120 0.05 17.99 12.74
C GLY A 120 1.34 17.19 12.86
N GLY A 121 2.21 17.33 11.87
CA GLY A 121 3.61 16.95 12.01
C GLY A 121 4.29 16.40 10.76
N PHE A 122 4.27 17.15 9.65
CA PHE A 122 5.31 17.00 8.64
C PHE A 122 6.60 17.60 9.22
N GLY A 123 7.63 16.78 9.35
CA GLY A 123 9.01 17.17 9.72
C GLY A 123 9.86 15.92 9.54
N GLY A 124 10.79 15.84 8.60
CA GLY A 124 11.90 16.77 8.40
C GLY A 124 13.13 16.09 8.99
N GLY A 125 14.04 15.60 8.13
CA GLY A 125 15.30 15.03 8.63
C GLY A 125 16.08 14.15 7.64
N GLY A 126 17.00 14.77 6.91
CA GLY A 126 18.37 14.23 6.77
C GLY A 126 18.65 13.24 5.64
N PHE A 127 18.72 13.73 4.40
CA PHE A 127 19.47 13.04 3.35
C PHE A 127 20.97 13.37 3.53
N ARG A 128 21.73 12.41 4.05
CA ARG A 128 23.20 12.44 3.98
C ARG A 128 23.63 11.61 2.77
N THR A 129 24.00 12.35 1.73
CA THR A 129 25.18 12.16 0.87
C THR A 129 26.03 10.91 1.11
N GLY A 130 26.29 10.17 0.03
CA GLY A 130 27.52 9.38 -0.12
C GLY A 130 27.32 8.03 -0.78
N GLY A 131 27.68 7.90 -2.07
CA GLY A 131 27.80 6.61 -2.75
C GLY A 131 27.55 6.74 -4.25
N GLY A 132 28.61 7.11 -4.98
CA GLY A 132 28.54 7.45 -6.40
C GLY A 132 28.16 6.30 -7.32
N PHE A 133 27.43 6.66 -8.37
CA PHE A 133 27.42 5.94 -9.64
C PHE A 133 27.63 6.98 -10.74
N GLY A 134 28.90 7.14 -11.12
CA GLY A 134 29.24 7.68 -12.42
C GLY A 134 28.90 6.64 -13.49
N GLY A 135 28.47 7.10 -14.66
CA GLY A 135 28.44 6.26 -15.85
C GLY A 135 27.29 6.53 -16.80
N GLY A 136 27.46 7.56 -17.64
CA GLY A 136 27.06 7.49 -19.05
C GLY A 136 25.56 7.54 -19.36
N GLY A 137 24.93 8.69 -19.13
CA GLY A 137 23.65 9.03 -19.79
C GLY A 137 23.91 9.80 -21.08
N GLY A 138 23.97 9.07 -22.20
CA GLY A 138 24.13 9.61 -23.55
C GLY A 138 23.03 10.59 -23.94
N GLY A 139 23.44 11.65 -24.63
CA GLY A 139 22.54 12.66 -25.15
C GLY A 139 21.72 12.14 -26.33
N PHE A 140 20.42 12.39 -26.29
CA PHE A 140 19.59 12.53 -27.48
C PHE A 140 18.79 13.82 -27.33
N ARG A 141 19.06 14.77 -28.21
CA ARG A 141 18.26 15.98 -28.42
C ARG A 141 17.27 15.67 -29.53
N THR A 142 15.99 15.59 -29.20
CA THR A 142 14.88 15.75 -30.15
C THR A 142 14.15 16.99 -29.65
N GLY A 143 14.23 18.15 -30.28
CA GLY A 143 14.07 18.43 -31.70
C GLY A 143 12.91 19.41 -31.76
N GLY A 144 13.23 20.70 -31.71
CA GLY A 144 12.24 21.77 -31.79
C GLY A 144 11.80 22.02 -33.22
N GLY A 145 10.54 22.42 -33.35
CA GLY A 145 10.00 23.32 -34.38
C GLY A 145 10.03 22.85 -35.83
N PHE A 146 8.83 22.65 -36.38
CA PHE A 146 8.33 23.37 -37.55
C PHE A 146 6.82 23.57 -37.38
#